data_AF-A0A2P4YD89-F1
#
_entry.id   AF-A0A2P4YD89-F1
#
_cell.length_a   1.000
_cell.length_b   1.000
_cell.length_c   1.000
_cell.angle_alpha   90.00
_cell.angle_beta   90.00
_cell.angle_gamma   90.00
#
_symmetry.space_group_name_H-M   'P 1'
#
loop_
_entity.id
_entity.type
_entity.pdbx_description
1 polymer ?
#
loop_
_entity_poly.entity_id
_entity_poly.type
_entity_poly.pdbx_seq_one_letter_code
_entity_poly.pdbx_strand_id
1 'polypeptide(L)'
;MVSPVRHAIRGLATAIVVGATVANVMGNRKALLNALRSRTLTPLTFAKPSRNIAALAIFIGVFRYLQRTASLQVKHKTNNANPQLVVPGAVVSAAVASALGIVTLSPRNRPVLVSIVSTNAASEFVQTLMKKHPDVLLLKSLELLAFMSAVGWIYFSGFFHPDSYHQSHMRLILKYVLLTQPMVSELQEKYQLGINPNPCSIRHKGLSCSQFARSNFLQRVTSEAFRLYFPVHFSTWLLAQRHAKVRAKPLATRARRFVAKLLRSTAYFTTFVYVGWVLSCQMGKFGDRSITHRKLQFFLGGALPSLAIFIESPSRRRPIGLILTSYVLVSMGNVAFRRIPWLQPGGSPIRSFLEAGCVAVAVASTISGSLESNHILRRILLGNVEARAMQRQIKEVEKTKAKLAEKAMKCRDRDISFRGN
;
A
#
# COMPACT_ATOMS: atom_id res chain seq x y z
N MET A 1 -21.96 -12.31 -31.21
CA MET A 1 -20.85 -11.55 -30.57
C MET A 1 -21.42 -10.48 -29.63
N VAL A 2 -20.86 -10.26 -28.44
CA VAL A 2 -21.34 -9.20 -27.52
C VAL A 2 -20.67 -7.87 -27.87
N SER A 3 -21.48 -6.83 -28.12
CA SER A 3 -21.03 -5.46 -28.42
C SER A 3 -20.11 -4.88 -27.31
N PRO A 4 -19.04 -4.13 -27.67
CA PRO A 4 -18.18 -3.43 -26.71
C PRO A 4 -18.96 -2.55 -25.73
N VAL A 5 -20.02 -1.88 -26.22
CA VAL A 5 -20.89 -1.01 -25.43
C VAL A 5 -21.63 -1.82 -24.36
N ARG A 6 -22.24 -2.96 -24.73
CA ARG A 6 -22.93 -3.84 -23.75
C ARG A 6 -21.96 -4.42 -22.73
N HIS A 7 -20.70 -4.72 -23.11
CA HIS A 7 -19.68 -5.24 -22.20
C HIS A 7 -19.20 -4.17 -21.19
N ALA A 8 -19.01 -2.93 -21.66
CA ALA A 8 -18.66 -1.78 -20.85
C ALA A 8 -19.78 -1.42 -19.86
N ILE A 9 -21.02 -1.31 -20.34
CA ILE A 9 -22.20 -1.02 -19.50
C ILE A 9 -22.36 -2.05 -18.39
N ARG A 10 -22.22 -3.35 -18.69
CA ARG A 10 -22.28 -4.41 -17.66
C ARG A 10 -21.17 -4.24 -16.62
N GLY A 11 -19.96 -3.89 -17.03
CA GLY A 11 -18.85 -3.63 -16.11
C GLY A 11 -19.08 -2.43 -15.21
N LEU A 12 -19.51 -1.32 -15.82
CA LEU A 12 -19.88 -0.08 -15.14
C LEU A 12 -21.00 -0.33 -14.12
N ALA A 13 -22.11 -0.94 -14.55
CA ALA A 13 -23.26 -1.23 -13.69
C ALA A 13 -22.88 -2.15 -12.53
N THR A 14 -22.09 -3.20 -12.77
CA THR A 14 -21.61 -4.10 -11.70
C THR A 14 -20.76 -3.34 -10.68
N ALA A 15 -19.85 -2.48 -11.14
CA ALA A 15 -18.99 -1.68 -10.26
C ALA A 15 -19.79 -0.69 -9.40
N ILE A 16 -20.80 -0.03 -10.00
CA ILE A 16 -21.70 0.89 -9.28
C ILE A 16 -22.52 0.14 -8.24
N VAL A 17 -23.16 -0.98 -8.60
CA VAL A 17 -23.99 -1.76 -7.68
C VAL A 17 -23.15 -2.27 -6.51
N VAL A 18 -22.02 -2.94 -6.78
CA VAL A 18 -21.13 -3.45 -5.73
C VAL A 18 -20.61 -2.32 -4.85
N GLY A 19 -20.18 -1.21 -5.46
CA GLY A 19 -19.68 -0.05 -4.72
C GLY A 19 -20.75 0.57 -3.82
N ALA A 20 -21.98 0.73 -4.32
CA ALA A 20 -23.10 1.24 -3.55
C ALA A 20 -23.52 0.29 -2.42
N THR A 21 -23.53 -1.02 -2.66
CA THR A 21 -23.80 -2.01 -1.61
C THR A 21 -22.75 -1.93 -0.50
N VAL A 22 -21.46 -1.88 -0.85
CA VAL A 22 -20.37 -1.74 0.14
C VAL A 22 -20.49 -0.42 0.92
N ALA A 23 -20.77 0.70 0.23
CA ALA A 23 -20.96 1.99 0.89
C ALA A 23 -22.13 1.97 1.89
N ASN A 24 -23.24 1.32 1.51
CA ASN A 24 -24.40 1.16 2.40
C ASN A 24 -24.10 0.26 3.60
N VAL A 25 -23.41 -0.86 3.41
CA VAL A 25 -22.99 -1.74 4.52
C VAL A 25 -22.05 -1.00 5.48
N MET A 26 -21.09 -0.25 4.95
CA MET A 26 -20.15 0.53 5.76
C MET A 26 -20.82 1.69 6.49
N GLY A 27 -21.73 2.41 5.81
CA GLY A 27 -22.49 3.52 6.39
C GLY A 27 -23.41 3.06 7.51
N ASN A 28 -24.04 1.89 7.34
CA ASN A 28 -24.94 1.31 8.33
C ASN A 28 -24.26 0.34 9.31
N ARG A 29 -22.93 0.28 9.38
CA ARG A 29 -22.20 -0.71 10.22
C ARG A 29 -22.63 -0.72 11.69
N LYS A 30 -22.98 0.44 12.25
CA LYS A 30 -23.47 0.57 13.63
C LYS A 30 -24.91 0.09 13.74
N ALA A 31 -25.77 0.44 12.80
CA ALA A 31 -27.14 -0.05 12.74
C ALA A 31 -27.18 -1.57 12.58
N LEU A 32 -26.29 -2.14 11.76
CA LEU A 32 -26.14 -3.58 11.56
C LEU A 32 -25.62 -4.27 12.84
N LEU A 33 -24.62 -3.69 13.50
CA LEU A 33 -24.12 -4.20 14.78
C LEU A 33 -25.19 -4.13 15.88
N ASN A 34 -25.98 -3.06 15.93
CA ASN A 34 -27.07 -2.91 16.89
C ASN A 34 -28.21 -3.90 16.58
N ALA A 35 -28.59 -4.06 15.32
CA ALA A 35 -29.57 -5.07 14.91
C ALA A 35 -29.12 -6.49 15.29
N LEU A 36 -27.84 -6.81 15.12
CA LEU A 36 -27.25 -8.10 15.50
C LEU A 36 -27.16 -8.30 17.02
N ARG A 37 -26.97 -7.22 17.80
CA ARG A 37 -26.67 -7.29 19.24
C ARG A 37 -27.89 -7.10 20.14
N SER A 38 -28.88 -6.31 19.73
CA SER A 38 -30.03 -5.92 20.55
C SER A 38 -31.39 -6.15 19.87
N ARG A 39 -31.43 -6.78 18.69
CA ARG A 39 -32.65 -6.99 17.87
C ARG A 39 -33.48 -5.72 17.60
N THR A 40 -32.93 -4.55 17.88
CA THR A 40 -33.55 -3.26 17.63
C THR A 40 -33.20 -2.79 16.22
N LEU A 41 -34.23 -2.65 15.39
CA LEU A 41 -34.10 -2.12 14.04
C LEU A 41 -33.93 -0.61 14.13
N THR A 42 -32.71 -0.14 13.90
CA THR A 42 -32.43 1.29 13.71
C THR A 42 -32.69 1.67 12.25
N PRO A 43 -33.19 2.88 11.96
CA PRO A 43 -33.48 3.30 10.60
C PRO A 43 -32.23 3.23 9.74
N LEU A 44 -32.31 2.49 8.63
CA LEU A 44 -31.22 2.37 7.66
C LEU A 44 -31.16 3.65 6.84
N THR A 45 -29.95 4.20 6.71
CA THR A 45 -29.72 5.37 5.88
C THR A 45 -29.07 4.93 4.57
N PHE A 46 -29.68 5.29 3.45
CA PHE A 46 -29.08 5.02 2.15
C PHE A 46 -27.94 6.01 1.88
N ALA A 47 -26.72 5.49 1.85
CA ALA A 47 -25.54 6.26 1.51
C ALA A 47 -25.50 6.51 0.00
N LYS A 48 -25.46 7.78 -0.40
CA LYS A 48 -25.23 8.16 -1.80
C LYS A 48 -23.87 7.62 -2.27
N PRO A 49 -23.77 7.07 -3.50
CA PRO A 49 -22.50 6.58 -4.02
C PRO A 49 -21.49 7.71 -4.10
N SER A 50 -20.32 7.52 -3.48
CA SER A 50 -19.27 8.53 -3.44
C SER A 50 -18.68 8.78 -4.84
N ARG A 51 -18.12 9.98 -5.06
CA ARG A 51 -17.31 10.29 -6.25
C ARG A 51 -16.18 9.27 -6.50
N ASN A 52 -15.68 8.61 -5.45
CA ASN A 52 -14.68 7.56 -5.58
C ASN A 52 -15.24 6.28 -6.23
N ILE A 53 -16.49 5.92 -5.93
CA ILE A 53 -17.18 4.78 -6.55
C ILE A 53 -17.45 5.09 -8.02
N ALA A 54 -17.88 6.32 -8.33
CA ALA A 54 -18.07 6.75 -9.71
C ALA A 54 -16.75 6.71 -10.50
N ALA A 55 -15.65 7.24 -9.95
CA ALA A 55 -14.33 7.20 -10.57
C ALA A 55 -13.85 5.76 -10.86
N LEU A 56 -14.02 4.84 -9.89
CA LEU A 56 -13.68 3.42 -10.07
C LEU A 56 -14.56 2.76 -11.15
N ALA A 57 -15.85 3.07 -11.17
CA ALA A 57 -16.77 2.54 -12.15
C ALA A 57 -16.43 3.05 -13.56
N ILE A 58 -16.12 4.34 -13.71
CA ILE A 58 -15.66 4.95 -14.96
C ILE A 58 -14.38 4.27 -15.43
N PHE A 59 -13.40 4.08 -14.55
CA PHE A 59 -12.18 3.33 -14.87
C PHE A 59 -12.49 1.96 -15.44
N ILE A 60 -13.30 1.15 -14.75
CA ILE A 60 -13.66 -0.21 -15.19
C ILE A 60 -14.42 -0.20 -16.53
N GLY A 61 -15.37 0.72 -16.68
CA GLY A 61 -16.19 0.86 -17.88
C GLY A 61 -15.37 1.23 -19.11
N VAL A 62 -14.57 2.30 -19.00
CA VAL A 62 -13.71 2.79 -20.08
C VAL A 62 -12.66 1.75 -20.44
N PHE A 63 -12.01 1.15 -19.44
CA PHE A 63 -11.01 0.11 -19.68
C PHE A 63 -11.62 -1.05 -20.47
N ARG A 64 -12.78 -1.56 -20.04
CA ARG A 64 -13.47 -2.66 -20.73
C ARG A 64 -13.89 -2.31 -22.15
N TYR A 65 -14.33 -1.07 -22.38
CA TYR A 65 -14.71 -0.59 -23.71
C TYR A 65 -13.51 -0.61 -24.65
N LEU A 66 -12.45 0.11 -24.29
CA LEU A 66 -11.25 0.27 -25.12
C LEU A 66 -10.55 -1.07 -25.38
N GLN A 67 -10.45 -1.90 -24.33
CA GLN A 67 -9.84 -3.21 -24.44
C GLN A 67 -10.59 -4.13 -25.39
N ARG A 68 -11.93 -4.10 -25.34
CA ARG A 68 -12.77 -4.91 -26.21
C ARG A 68 -12.70 -4.45 -27.66
N THR A 69 -12.66 -3.14 -27.89
CA THR A 69 -12.50 -2.55 -29.23
C THR A 69 -11.15 -2.93 -29.84
N ALA A 70 -10.06 -2.77 -29.09
CA ALA A 70 -8.72 -3.18 -29.53
C ALA A 70 -8.66 -4.69 -29.83
N SER A 71 -9.29 -5.52 -28.99
CA SER A 71 -9.36 -6.97 -29.20
C SER A 71 -10.14 -7.36 -30.46
N LEU A 72 -11.20 -6.62 -30.81
CA LEU A 72 -11.96 -6.87 -32.05
C LEU A 72 -11.18 -6.43 -33.30
N GLN A 73 -10.49 -5.29 -33.23
CA GLN A 73 -9.66 -4.79 -34.32
C GLN A 73 -8.51 -5.76 -34.66
N VAL A 74 -7.85 -6.30 -33.64
CA VAL A 74 -6.80 -7.32 -33.86
C VAL A 74 -7.39 -8.59 -34.47
N LYS A 75 -8.55 -9.07 -34.00
CA LYS A 75 -9.22 -10.23 -34.60
C LYS A 75 -9.59 -10.04 -36.08
N HIS A 76 -9.88 -8.80 -36.50
CA HIS A 76 -10.13 -8.48 -37.90
C HIS A 76 -8.84 -8.39 -38.75
N LYS A 77 -7.69 -8.14 -38.12
CA LYS A 77 -6.41 -7.89 -38.81
C LYS A 77 -5.52 -9.14 -38.92
N THR A 78 -5.71 -10.14 -38.06
CA THR A 78 -4.85 -11.33 -38.00
C THR A 78 -5.45 -12.52 -38.76
N ASN A 79 -5.17 -12.61 -40.06
CA ASN A 79 -5.19 -13.88 -40.81
C ASN A 79 -3.79 -14.48 -41.00
N ASN A 80 -2.71 -13.77 -40.66
CA ASN A 80 -1.34 -14.29 -40.69
C ASN A 80 -0.46 -13.59 -39.63
N ALA A 81 0.39 -14.38 -38.98
CA ALA A 81 1.50 -14.05 -38.08
C ALA A 81 1.29 -13.94 -36.54
N ASN A 82 1.99 -14.87 -35.88
CA ASN A 82 2.59 -14.95 -34.53
C ASN A 82 1.86 -14.48 -33.24
N PRO A 83 1.88 -15.31 -32.17
CA PRO A 83 1.28 -14.96 -30.88
C PRO A 83 2.27 -14.23 -29.95
N GLN A 84 2.18 -12.90 -29.89
CA GLN A 84 2.63 -12.08 -28.75
C GLN A 84 1.65 -10.90 -28.60
N LEU A 85 1.19 -10.41 -27.44
CA LEU A 85 1.34 -10.73 -26.03
C LEU A 85 0.09 -10.12 -25.30
N VAL A 86 -0.49 -10.84 -24.32
CA VAL A 86 -1.17 -10.33 -23.09
C VAL A 86 -2.36 -9.32 -23.22
N VAL A 87 -3.15 -9.46 -24.30
CA VAL A 87 -4.38 -8.70 -24.62
C VAL A 87 -4.10 -7.35 -25.30
N PRO A 88 -4.44 -7.20 -26.60
CA PRO A 88 -4.16 -5.99 -27.37
C PRO A 88 -4.74 -4.74 -26.70
N GLY A 89 -3.90 -3.70 -26.55
CA GLY A 89 -4.34 -2.40 -26.07
C GLY A 89 -4.51 -2.26 -24.56
N ALA A 90 -4.10 -3.25 -23.74
CA ALA A 90 -4.27 -3.20 -22.27
C ALA A 90 -3.63 -1.96 -21.64
N VAL A 91 -2.41 -1.65 -22.07
CA VAL A 91 -1.61 -0.53 -21.54
C VAL A 91 -2.27 0.81 -21.85
N VAL A 92 -2.64 1.03 -23.12
CA VAL A 92 -3.30 2.27 -23.57
C VAL A 92 -4.67 2.41 -22.94
N SER A 93 -5.45 1.32 -22.89
CA SER A 93 -6.78 1.30 -22.27
C SER A 93 -6.69 1.65 -20.78
N ALA A 94 -5.69 1.13 -20.06
CA ALA A 94 -5.48 1.42 -18.65
C ALA A 94 -5.01 2.86 -18.41
N ALA A 95 -4.12 3.38 -19.27
CA ALA A 95 -3.67 4.77 -19.22
C ALA A 95 -4.86 5.75 -19.36
N VAL A 96 -5.67 5.56 -20.41
CA VAL A 96 -6.83 6.43 -20.68
C VAL A 96 -7.89 6.29 -19.58
N ALA A 97 -8.24 5.07 -19.20
CA ALA A 97 -9.21 4.82 -18.14
C ALA A 97 -8.77 5.42 -16.80
N SER A 98 -7.48 5.34 -16.46
CA SER A 98 -6.96 5.86 -15.19
C SER A 98 -6.88 7.37 -15.17
N ALA A 99 -6.51 8.02 -16.28
CA ALA A 99 -6.58 9.47 -16.42
C ALA A 99 -8.02 9.98 -16.18
N LEU A 100 -9.01 9.38 -16.84
CA LEU A 100 -10.43 9.75 -16.68
C LEU A 100 -10.96 9.44 -15.27
N GLY A 101 -10.54 8.31 -14.69
CA GLY A 101 -10.85 7.96 -13.31
C GLY A 101 -10.30 8.97 -12.29
N ILE A 102 -9.08 9.48 -12.49
CA ILE A 102 -8.49 10.48 -11.58
C ILE A 102 -9.14 11.84 -11.71
N VAL A 103 -9.45 12.28 -12.93
CA VAL A 103 -10.16 13.54 -13.15
C VAL A 103 -11.54 13.52 -12.49
N THR A 104 -12.22 12.37 -12.49
CA THR A 104 -13.54 12.20 -11.85
C THR A 104 -13.47 11.99 -10.33
N LEU A 105 -12.29 11.69 -9.78
CA LEU A 105 -12.07 11.55 -8.35
C LEU A 105 -12.14 12.91 -7.64
N SER A 106 -12.60 12.91 -6.38
CA SER A 106 -12.52 14.09 -5.51
C SER A 106 -11.07 14.56 -5.37
N PRO A 107 -10.77 15.87 -5.60
CA PRO A 107 -9.43 16.43 -5.47
C PRO A 107 -8.74 16.10 -4.15
N ARG A 108 -9.50 16.04 -3.05
CA ARG A 108 -8.99 15.70 -1.71
C ARG A 108 -8.35 14.31 -1.62
N ASN A 109 -8.81 13.36 -2.44
CA ASN A 109 -8.35 11.97 -2.40
C ASN A 109 -7.28 11.67 -3.44
N ARG A 110 -7.08 12.55 -4.44
CA ARG A 110 -6.14 12.32 -5.55
C ARG A 110 -4.70 12.16 -5.10
N PRO A 111 -4.14 13.02 -4.21
CA PRO A 111 -2.73 12.91 -3.83
C PRO A 111 -2.38 11.54 -3.23
N VAL A 112 -3.29 10.97 -2.43
CA VAL A 112 -3.10 9.65 -1.82
C VAL A 112 -3.06 8.56 -2.89
N LEU A 113 -3.99 8.57 -3.84
CA LEU A 113 -3.99 7.58 -4.92
C LEU A 113 -2.79 7.73 -5.85
N VAL A 114 -2.49 8.96 -6.28
CA VAL A 114 -1.31 9.27 -7.11
C VAL A 114 -0.06 8.73 -6.44
N SER A 115 0.12 9.01 -5.14
CA SER A 115 1.29 8.57 -4.40
C SER A 115 1.37 7.05 -4.30
N ILE A 116 0.28 6.36 -3.96
CA ILE A 116 0.25 4.89 -3.85
C ILE A 116 0.59 4.23 -5.19
N VAL A 117 -0.07 4.66 -6.27
CA VAL A 117 0.11 4.06 -7.60
C VAL A 117 1.52 4.34 -8.13
N SER A 118 2.00 5.57 -8.03
CA SER A 118 3.35 5.94 -8.45
C SER A 118 4.44 5.24 -7.63
N THR A 119 4.26 5.11 -6.31
CA THR A 119 5.22 4.39 -5.45
C THR A 119 5.25 2.91 -5.80
N ASN A 120 4.09 2.29 -6.07
CA ASN A 120 4.04 0.91 -6.51
C ASN A 120 4.75 0.71 -7.86
N ALA A 121 4.50 1.59 -8.83
CA ALA A 121 5.16 1.55 -10.14
C ALA A 121 6.67 1.72 -10.04
N ALA A 122 7.14 2.71 -9.29
CA ALA A 122 8.56 2.91 -9.03
C ALA A 122 9.19 1.68 -8.36
N SER A 123 8.51 1.08 -7.39
CA SER A 123 8.99 -0.12 -6.73
C SER A 123 9.08 -1.32 -7.67
N GLU A 124 8.10 -1.53 -8.56
CA GLU A 124 8.17 -2.58 -9.59
C GLU A 124 9.30 -2.37 -10.58
N PHE A 125 9.54 -1.11 -10.98
CA PHE A 125 10.67 -0.75 -11.83
C PHE A 125 12.02 -1.05 -11.18
N VAL A 126 12.21 -0.61 -9.92
CA VAL A 126 13.42 -0.91 -9.13
C VAL A 126 13.65 -2.41 -9.03
N GLN A 127 12.59 -3.21 -8.80
CA GLN A 127 12.74 -4.67 -8.77
C GLN A 127 13.14 -5.27 -10.10
N THR A 128 12.60 -4.75 -11.19
CA THR A 128 12.95 -5.22 -12.54
C THR A 128 14.42 -4.93 -12.82
N LEU A 129 14.91 -3.76 -12.42
CA LEU A 129 16.33 -3.42 -12.47
C LEU A 129 17.18 -4.35 -11.59
N MET A 130 16.79 -4.59 -10.34
CA MET A 130 17.53 -5.49 -9.44
C MET A 130 17.58 -6.94 -9.95
N LYS A 131 16.53 -7.40 -10.63
CA LYS A 131 16.53 -8.73 -11.25
C LYS A 131 17.44 -8.79 -12.47
N LYS A 132 17.49 -7.71 -13.26
CA LYS A 132 18.33 -7.61 -14.45
C LYS A 132 19.82 -7.43 -14.10
N HIS A 133 20.10 -6.76 -12.99
CA HIS A 133 21.44 -6.44 -12.53
C HIS A 133 21.61 -6.86 -11.06
N PRO A 134 21.75 -8.17 -10.77
CA PRO A 134 21.82 -8.70 -9.41
C PRO A 134 23.06 -8.23 -8.64
N ASP A 135 24.12 -7.85 -9.35
CA ASP A 135 25.40 -7.40 -8.78
C ASP A 135 25.32 -5.99 -8.18
N VAL A 136 24.24 -5.24 -8.45
CA VAL A 136 24.04 -3.88 -7.92
C VAL A 136 23.49 -3.95 -6.49
N LEU A 137 24.37 -4.25 -5.54
CA LEU A 137 24.07 -4.31 -4.10
C LEU A 137 23.54 -2.98 -3.56
N LEU A 138 23.94 -1.85 -4.17
CA LEU A 138 23.57 -0.50 -3.74
C LEU A 138 22.05 -0.26 -3.72
N LEU A 139 21.29 -0.86 -4.64
CA LEU A 139 19.83 -0.66 -4.72
C LEU A 139 19.09 -1.16 -3.46
N LYS A 140 19.60 -2.21 -2.80
CA LYS A 140 19.00 -2.73 -1.55
C LYS A 140 19.18 -1.74 -0.40
N SER A 141 20.35 -1.13 -0.31
CA SER A 141 20.65 -0.12 0.71
C SER A 141 19.81 1.14 0.50
N LEU A 142 19.57 1.53 -0.75
CA LEU A 142 18.70 2.66 -1.07
C LEU A 142 17.23 2.42 -0.69
N GLU A 143 16.69 1.21 -0.88
CA GLU A 143 15.33 0.86 -0.44
C GLU A 143 15.19 0.99 1.09
N LEU A 144 16.19 0.49 1.83
CA LEU A 144 16.23 0.63 3.28
C LEU A 144 16.37 2.09 3.70
N LEU A 145 17.25 2.86 3.07
CA LEU A 145 17.46 4.28 3.38
C LEU A 145 16.19 5.10 3.08
N ALA A 146 15.50 4.81 1.98
CA ALA A 146 14.22 5.42 1.65
C ALA A 146 13.16 5.08 2.71
N PHE A 147 13.13 3.83 3.18
CA PHE A 147 12.24 3.41 4.26
C PHE A 147 12.55 4.14 5.58
N MET A 148 13.83 4.18 5.99
CA MET A 148 14.27 4.90 7.18
C MET A 148 13.91 6.39 7.09
N SER A 149 14.19 7.01 5.94
CA SER A 149 13.89 8.42 5.71
C SER A 149 12.39 8.69 5.72
N ALA A 150 11.58 7.77 5.18
CA ALA A 150 10.14 7.87 5.22
C ALA A 150 9.63 7.88 6.67
N VAL A 151 10.04 6.91 7.48
CA VAL A 151 9.59 6.86 8.88
C VAL A 151 10.13 8.05 9.69
N GLY A 152 11.38 8.45 9.45
CA GLY A 152 11.96 9.66 10.04
C GLY A 152 11.15 10.90 9.70
N TRP A 153 10.71 11.04 8.44
CA TRP A 153 9.82 12.11 8.02
C TRP A 153 8.48 12.06 8.75
N ILE A 154 7.84 10.89 8.90
CA ILE A 154 6.56 10.76 9.64
C ILE A 154 6.69 11.32 11.04
N TYR A 155 7.76 10.95 11.73
CA TYR A 155 8.01 11.43 13.08
C TYR A 155 8.30 12.92 13.11
N PHE A 156 9.20 13.41 12.26
CA PHE A 156 9.51 14.85 12.13
C PHE A 156 8.27 15.69 11.80
N SER A 157 7.63 15.42 10.67
CA SER A 157 6.48 16.18 10.19
C SER A 157 5.29 16.09 11.13
N GLY A 158 5.13 15.00 11.89
CA GLY A 158 4.09 14.87 12.90
C GLY A 158 4.18 15.92 14.02
N PHE A 159 5.37 16.44 14.35
CA PHE A 159 5.55 17.47 15.38
C PHE A 159 5.79 18.87 14.81
N PHE A 160 6.46 18.99 13.66
CA PHE A 160 6.82 20.30 13.08
C PHE A 160 5.90 20.76 11.95
N HIS A 161 5.15 19.85 11.34
CA HIS A 161 4.23 20.12 10.23
C HIS A 161 2.93 19.31 10.39
N PRO A 162 2.20 19.48 11.51
CA PRO A 162 1.01 18.67 11.81
C PRO A 162 -0.06 18.74 10.70
N ASP A 163 -0.18 19.90 10.05
CA ASP A 163 -1.13 20.15 8.97
C ASP A 163 -0.81 19.36 7.68
N SER A 164 0.40 18.79 7.57
CA SER A 164 0.77 17.93 6.44
C SER A 164 -0.02 16.62 6.41
N TYR A 165 -0.65 16.26 7.54
CA TYR A 165 -1.44 15.05 7.70
C TYR A 165 -2.90 15.36 7.98
N HIS A 166 -3.77 14.45 7.52
CA HIS A 166 -5.16 14.47 7.91
C HIS A 166 -5.30 14.16 9.42
N GLN A 167 -6.09 14.96 10.15
CA GLN A 167 -6.25 14.82 11.61
C GLN A 167 -6.64 13.41 12.06
N SER A 168 -7.54 12.73 11.32
CA SER A 168 -7.94 11.35 11.63
C SER A 168 -6.78 10.36 11.53
N HIS A 169 -5.86 10.56 10.58
CA HIS A 169 -4.69 9.72 10.42
C HIS A 169 -3.65 10.01 11.51
N MET A 170 -3.40 11.29 11.80
CA MET A 170 -2.51 11.66 12.89
C MET A 170 -2.99 11.08 14.22
N ARG A 171 -4.29 11.20 14.53
CA ARG A 171 -4.88 10.60 15.73
C ARG A 171 -4.66 9.08 15.82
N LEU A 172 -4.72 8.39 14.68
CA LEU A 172 -4.48 6.95 14.61
C LEU A 172 -2.99 6.62 14.84
N ILE A 173 -2.07 7.37 14.21
CA ILE A 173 -0.62 7.22 14.39
C ILE A 173 -0.28 7.42 15.87
N LEU A 174 -0.72 8.53 16.46
CA LEU A 174 -0.46 8.87 17.86
C LEU A 174 -0.96 7.80 18.82
N LYS A 175 -2.18 7.27 18.59
CA LYS A 175 -2.71 6.15 19.38
C LYS A 175 -1.76 4.95 19.36
N TYR A 176 -1.27 4.56 18.19
CA TYR A 176 -0.41 3.39 18.04
C TYR A 176 1.00 3.59 18.59
N VAL A 177 1.52 4.81 18.59
CA VAL A 177 2.79 5.12 19.24
C VAL A 177 2.63 5.50 20.73
N LEU A 178 1.46 5.26 21.32
CA LEU A 178 1.13 5.56 22.72
C LEU A 178 1.32 7.03 23.13
N LEU A 179 1.09 7.95 22.20
CA LEU A 179 1.06 9.38 22.47
C LEU A 179 -0.38 9.86 22.57
N THR A 180 -0.67 10.66 23.60
CA THR A 180 -1.98 11.31 23.72
C THR A 180 -2.00 12.57 22.87
N GLN A 181 -3.17 12.93 22.36
CA GLN A 181 -3.34 14.16 21.58
C GLN A 181 -2.95 15.43 22.37
N PRO A 182 -3.38 15.63 23.64
CA PRO A 182 -3.00 16.83 24.39
C PRO A 182 -1.49 17.03 24.53
N MET A 183 -0.75 15.94 24.80
CA MET A 183 0.72 16.00 24.91
C MET A 183 1.39 16.43 23.60
N VAL A 184 0.83 15.97 22.47
CA VAL A 184 1.38 16.25 21.15
C VAL A 184 1.03 17.66 20.71
N SER A 185 -0.20 18.12 20.95
CA SER A 185 -0.64 19.49 20.70
C SER A 185 0.21 20.49 21.49
N GLU A 186 0.44 20.25 22.79
CA GLU A 186 1.30 21.11 23.61
C GLU A 186 2.73 21.25 23.03
N LEU A 187 3.31 20.14 22.55
CA LEU A 187 4.63 20.15 21.91
C LEU A 187 4.61 20.86 20.56
N GLN A 188 3.60 20.60 19.73
CA GLN A 188 3.43 21.22 18.41
C GLN A 188 3.30 22.73 18.53
N GLU A 189 2.46 23.23 19.45
CA GLU A 189 2.28 24.65 19.71
C GLU A 189 3.60 25.31 20.14
N LYS A 190 4.31 24.72 21.10
CA LYS A 190 5.62 25.22 21.53
C LYS A 190 6.64 25.26 20.38
N TYR A 191 6.70 24.23 19.53
CA TYR A 191 7.59 24.21 18.38
C TYR A 191 7.20 25.21 17.28
N GLN A 192 5.90 25.47 17.09
CA GLN A 192 5.42 26.50 16.17
C GLN A 192 5.81 27.91 16.64
N LEU A 193 5.83 28.14 17.95
CA LEU A 193 6.32 29.38 18.57
C LEU A 193 7.86 29.49 18.58
N GLY A 194 8.58 28.49 18.04
CA GLY A 194 10.05 28.46 18.03
C GLY A 194 10.69 28.06 19.37
N ILE A 195 9.89 27.72 20.37
CA ILE A 195 10.35 27.24 21.67
C ILE A 195 10.85 25.79 21.49
N ASN A 196 11.95 25.43 22.16
CA ASN A 196 12.55 24.10 22.06
C ASN A 196 12.37 23.25 23.33
N PRO A 197 11.13 22.92 23.76
CA PRO A 197 10.94 22.09 24.94
C PRO A 197 11.53 20.69 24.72
N ASN A 198 12.11 20.14 25.80
CA ASN A 198 12.46 18.74 25.84
C ASN A 198 11.18 17.88 25.97
N PRO A 199 10.88 16.95 25.04
CA PRO A 199 9.68 16.12 25.11
C PRO A 199 9.58 15.26 26.36
N CYS A 200 10.71 14.95 27.01
CA CYS A 200 10.77 14.04 28.16
C CYS A 200 9.95 14.56 29.36
N SER A 201 9.99 15.87 29.61
CA SER A 201 9.26 16.48 30.73
C SER A 201 7.74 16.36 30.60
N ILE A 202 7.24 16.32 29.36
CA ILE A 202 5.81 16.13 29.05
C ILE A 202 5.48 14.63 28.98
N ARG A 203 6.39 13.83 28.44
CA ARG A 203 6.20 12.39 28.17
C ARG A 203 6.13 11.51 29.41
N HIS A 204 6.92 11.81 30.43
CA HIS A 204 7.01 11.00 31.64
C HIS A 204 7.25 11.89 32.86
N LYS A 205 6.27 12.74 33.14
CA LYS A 205 6.25 13.66 34.29
C LYS A 205 6.67 12.95 35.58
N GLY A 206 7.69 13.47 36.25
CA GLY A 206 8.19 12.96 37.53
C GLY A 206 9.01 11.66 37.46
N LEU A 207 9.25 11.09 36.27
CA LEU A 207 10.05 9.89 36.07
C LEU A 207 11.28 10.18 35.22
N SER A 208 12.38 9.50 35.52
CA SER A 208 13.52 9.46 34.60
C SER A 208 13.19 8.61 33.37
N CYS A 209 13.90 8.85 32.26
CA CYS A 209 13.72 8.10 31.02
C CYS A 209 13.87 6.58 31.22
N SER A 210 14.82 6.16 32.08
CA SER A 210 15.08 4.75 32.38
C SER A 210 13.98 4.13 33.26
N GLN A 211 13.47 4.87 34.24
CA GLN A 211 12.34 4.44 35.07
C GLN A 211 11.07 4.27 34.23
N PHE A 212 10.77 5.22 33.34
CA PHE A 212 9.63 5.10 32.45
C PHE A 212 9.77 3.92 31.47
N ALA A 213 10.96 3.71 30.89
CA ALA A 213 11.21 2.59 29.98
C ALA A 213 11.04 1.22 30.67
N ARG A 214 11.46 1.10 31.93
CA ARG A 214 11.34 -0.11 32.76
C ARG A 214 9.97 -0.29 33.44
N SER A 215 9.09 0.71 33.34
CA SER A 215 7.70 0.60 33.83
C SER A 215 6.86 -0.36 32.96
N ASN A 216 5.54 -0.37 33.17
CA ASN A 216 4.57 -1.11 32.34
C ASN A 216 4.50 -0.60 30.88
N PHE A 217 5.41 0.26 30.43
CA PHE A 217 5.48 0.75 29.05
C PHE A 217 5.63 -0.41 28.05
N LEU A 218 6.57 -1.33 28.26
CA LEU A 218 6.76 -2.48 27.36
C LEU A 218 5.48 -3.34 27.24
N GLN A 219 4.81 -3.59 28.36
CA GLN A 219 3.55 -4.32 28.40
C GLN A 219 2.44 -3.58 27.64
N ARG A 220 2.31 -2.27 27.82
CA ARG A 220 1.32 -1.44 27.09
C ARG A 220 1.56 -1.46 25.59
N VAL A 221 2.82 -1.29 25.15
CA VAL A 221 3.19 -1.35 23.73
C VAL A 221 2.85 -2.72 23.15
N THR A 222 3.21 -3.79 23.86
CA THR A 222 2.96 -5.17 23.42
C THR A 222 1.45 -5.46 23.32
N SER A 223 0.67 -4.98 24.27
CA SER A 223 -0.80 -5.12 24.28
C SER A 223 -1.45 -4.41 23.09
N GLU A 224 -1.05 -3.17 22.79
CA GLU A 224 -1.55 -2.45 21.61
C GLU A 224 -1.09 -3.10 20.30
N ALA A 225 0.15 -3.60 20.24
CA ALA A 225 0.65 -4.35 19.09
C ALA A 225 -0.21 -5.60 18.82
N PHE A 226 -0.55 -6.35 19.87
CA PHE A 226 -1.42 -7.51 19.76
C PHE A 226 -2.83 -7.13 19.27
N ARG A 227 -3.43 -6.09 19.87
CA ARG A 227 -4.75 -5.56 19.45
C ARG A 227 -4.79 -5.12 18.00
N LEU A 228 -3.68 -4.57 17.49
CA LEU A 228 -3.56 -4.14 16.10
C LEU A 228 -3.40 -5.34 15.14
N TYR A 229 -2.48 -6.25 15.44
CA TYR A 229 -2.11 -7.31 14.49
C TYR A 229 -2.95 -8.57 14.58
N PHE A 230 -3.55 -8.87 15.73
CA PHE A 230 -4.39 -10.06 15.89
C PHE A 230 -5.56 -10.07 14.89
N PRO A 231 -6.40 -9.02 14.76
CA PRO A 231 -7.53 -9.05 13.82
C PRO A 231 -7.07 -9.20 12.36
N VAL A 232 -5.93 -8.59 12.00
CA VAL A 232 -5.37 -8.65 10.64
C VAL A 232 -4.85 -10.05 10.32
N HIS A 233 -4.06 -10.65 11.20
CA HIS A 233 -3.53 -12.00 10.99
C HIS A 233 -4.62 -13.07 11.13
N PHE A 234 -5.58 -12.86 12.02
CA PHE A 234 -6.67 -13.80 12.23
C PHE A 234 -7.62 -13.84 11.03
N SER A 235 -8.04 -12.67 10.53
CA SER A 235 -8.88 -12.58 9.32
C SER A 235 -8.18 -13.17 8.09
N THR A 236 -6.90 -12.88 7.88
CA THR A 236 -6.14 -13.48 6.77
C THR A 236 -5.96 -14.99 6.93
N TRP A 237 -5.79 -15.48 8.16
CA TRP A 237 -5.74 -16.92 8.45
C TRP A 237 -7.08 -17.62 8.18
N LEU A 238 -8.21 -17.00 8.54
CA LEU A 238 -9.55 -17.50 8.23
C LEU A 238 -9.79 -17.53 6.71
N LEU A 239 -9.51 -16.43 6.02
CA LEU A 239 -9.66 -16.35 4.56
C LEU A 239 -8.75 -17.35 3.83
N ALA A 240 -7.57 -17.64 4.37
CA ALA A 240 -6.67 -18.64 3.78
C ALA A 240 -7.28 -20.05 3.79
N GLN A 241 -8.20 -20.36 4.72
CA GLN A 241 -8.84 -21.68 4.80
C GLN A 241 -9.73 -21.98 3.59
N ARG A 242 -10.13 -20.98 2.78
CA ARG A 242 -10.87 -21.23 1.54
C ARG A 242 -10.05 -21.99 0.48
N HIS A 243 -8.72 -22.01 0.61
CA HIS A 243 -7.83 -22.62 -0.36
C HIS A 243 -7.56 -24.10 -0.01
N ALA A 244 -7.89 -25.01 -0.93
CA ALA A 244 -7.70 -26.46 -0.74
C ALA A 244 -6.25 -26.82 -0.34
N LYS A 245 -5.25 -26.18 -0.97
CA LYS A 245 -3.83 -26.35 -0.65
C LYS A 245 -3.45 -25.97 0.79
N VAL A 246 -4.21 -25.08 1.42
CA VAL A 246 -4.01 -24.66 2.82
C VAL A 246 -4.68 -25.67 3.75
N ARG A 247 -5.92 -26.08 3.46
CA ARG A 247 -6.67 -27.07 4.26
C ARG A 247 -6.04 -28.45 4.29
N ALA A 248 -5.35 -28.84 3.21
CA ALA A 248 -4.61 -30.10 3.15
C ALA A 248 -3.47 -30.19 4.18
N LYS A 249 -3.09 -29.09 4.84
CA LYS A 249 -2.04 -29.09 5.87
C LYS A 249 -2.61 -29.37 7.27
N PRO A 250 -1.89 -30.10 8.13
CA PRO A 250 -2.29 -30.34 9.51
C PRO A 250 -2.65 -29.04 10.26
N LEU A 251 -3.67 -29.10 11.13
CA LEU A 251 -4.14 -27.93 11.89
C LEU A 251 -3.02 -27.34 12.77
N ALA A 252 -2.26 -28.19 13.46
CA ALA A 252 -1.13 -27.77 14.29
C ALA A 252 -0.12 -26.93 13.49
N THR A 253 0.21 -27.34 12.26
CA THR A 253 1.10 -26.60 11.36
C THR A 253 0.50 -25.26 10.93
N ARG A 254 -0.81 -25.22 10.67
CA ARG A 254 -1.52 -23.97 10.34
C ARG A 254 -1.54 -22.99 11.53
N ALA A 255 -1.81 -23.50 12.74
CA ALA A 255 -1.85 -22.71 13.97
C ALA A 255 -0.46 -22.19 14.35
N ARG A 256 0.58 -23.05 14.31
CA ARG A 256 1.97 -22.65 14.57
C ARG A 256 2.43 -21.54 13.62
N ARG A 257 2.08 -21.62 12.32
CA ARG A 257 2.39 -20.55 11.35
C ARG A 257 1.65 -19.26 11.63
N PHE A 258 0.40 -19.33 12.08
CA PHE A 258 -0.37 -18.16 12.51
C PHE A 258 0.29 -17.49 13.73
N VAL A 259 0.55 -18.24 14.79
CA VAL A 259 1.19 -17.74 16.01
C VAL A 259 2.56 -17.14 15.70
N ALA A 260 3.40 -17.82 14.92
CA ALA A 260 4.71 -17.32 14.54
C ALA A 260 4.65 -16.01 13.72
N LYS A 261 3.63 -15.83 12.88
CA LYS A 261 3.42 -14.57 12.14
C LYS A 261 2.95 -13.45 13.06
N LEU A 262 2.00 -13.77 13.96
CA LEU A 262 1.48 -12.82 14.92
C LEU A 262 2.58 -12.32 15.85
N LEU A 263 3.32 -13.24 16.50
CA LEU A 263 4.42 -12.90 17.39
C LEU A 263 5.51 -12.08 16.68
N ARG A 264 5.84 -12.42 15.42
CA ARG A 264 6.79 -11.65 14.62
C ARG A 264 6.34 -10.21 14.41
N SER A 265 5.09 -9.99 13.99
CA SER A 265 4.56 -8.63 13.79
C SER A 265 4.44 -7.86 15.10
N THR A 266 4.03 -8.53 16.18
CA THR A 266 4.00 -7.96 17.53
C THR A 266 5.40 -7.56 17.98
N ALA A 267 6.41 -8.40 17.80
CA ALA A 267 7.80 -8.10 18.14
C ALA A 267 8.36 -6.94 17.29
N TYR A 268 8.08 -6.93 15.98
CA TYR A 268 8.44 -5.82 15.08
C TYR A 268 7.90 -4.49 15.63
N PHE A 269 6.60 -4.41 15.86
CA PHE A 269 5.96 -3.17 16.28
C PHE A 269 6.39 -2.76 17.69
N THR A 270 6.52 -3.73 18.60
CA THR A 270 6.97 -3.47 19.97
C THR A 270 8.37 -2.90 19.97
N THR A 271 9.29 -3.52 19.22
CA THR A 271 10.66 -3.02 19.05
C THR A 271 10.66 -1.64 18.42
N PHE A 272 9.88 -1.44 17.34
CA PHE A 272 9.78 -0.17 16.64
C PHE A 272 9.37 0.98 17.57
N VAL A 273 8.28 0.81 18.32
CA VAL A 273 7.78 1.83 19.24
C VAL A 273 8.75 1.99 20.42
N TYR A 274 9.16 0.89 21.06
CA TYR A 274 10.02 0.94 22.23
C TYR A 274 11.36 1.62 21.94
N VAL A 275 12.04 1.23 20.85
CA VAL A 275 13.32 1.82 20.44
C VAL A 275 13.13 3.28 20.06
N GLY A 276 12.05 3.66 19.36
CA GLY A 276 11.78 5.07 19.03
C GLY A 276 11.59 5.95 20.24
N TRP A 277 10.92 5.42 21.27
CA TRP A 277 10.76 6.09 22.55
C TRP A 277 12.09 6.24 23.30
N VAL A 278 12.83 5.14 23.49
CA VAL A 278 14.11 5.15 24.20
C VAL A 278 15.12 6.06 23.51
N LEU A 279 15.25 5.97 22.18
CA LEU A 279 16.14 6.84 21.41
C LEU A 279 15.73 8.31 21.51
N SER A 280 14.44 8.63 21.39
CA SER A 280 13.96 10.00 21.57
C SER A 280 14.35 10.54 22.95
N CYS A 281 14.23 9.74 24.00
CA CYS A 281 14.61 10.14 25.36
C CYS A 281 16.12 10.31 25.54
N GLN A 282 16.91 9.35 25.05
CA GLN A 282 18.38 9.39 25.16
C GLN A 282 19.00 10.53 24.35
N MET A 283 18.42 10.85 23.20
CA MET A 283 18.84 11.97 22.36
C MET A 283 18.28 13.33 22.85
N GLY A 284 17.64 13.40 24.03
CA GLY A 284 17.08 14.62 24.58
C GLY A 284 18.09 15.77 24.63
N LYS A 285 19.27 15.51 25.20
CA LYS A 285 20.38 16.49 25.30
C LYS A 285 20.88 16.97 23.95
N PHE A 286 20.86 16.09 22.94
CA PHE A 286 21.23 16.47 21.57
C PHE A 286 20.24 17.49 21.02
N GLY A 287 18.93 17.24 21.19
CA GLY A 287 17.90 18.18 20.74
C GLY A 287 17.81 19.46 21.57
N ASP A 288 18.24 19.46 22.84
CA ASP A 288 18.25 20.64 23.70
C ASP A 288 19.19 21.74 23.14
N ARG A 289 20.19 21.39 22.33
CA ARG A 289 21.17 22.33 21.75
C ARG A 289 20.56 23.40 20.85
N SER A 290 19.60 23.04 20.01
CA SER A 290 18.86 23.98 19.16
C SER A 290 17.61 23.36 18.56
N ILE A 291 16.69 24.19 18.05
CA ILE A 291 15.49 23.71 17.36
C ILE A 291 15.84 22.84 16.14
N THR A 292 16.95 23.14 15.44
CA THR A 292 17.43 22.33 14.32
C THR A 292 17.89 20.94 14.78
N HIS A 293 18.61 20.86 15.89
CA HIS A 293 18.99 19.59 16.48
C HIS A 293 17.77 18.80 16.98
N ARG A 294 16.75 19.50 17.50
CA ARG A 294 15.46 18.86 17.86
C ARG A 294 14.77 18.27 16.64
N LYS A 295 14.71 18.99 15.51
CA LYS A 295 14.16 18.47 14.26
C LYS A 295 14.87 17.20 13.81
N LEU A 296 16.21 17.21 13.85
CA LEU A 296 17.03 16.04 13.53
C LEU A 296 16.84 14.90 14.53
N GLN A 297 16.68 15.19 15.83
CA GLN A 297 16.35 14.20 16.85
C GLN A 297 15.03 13.49 16.52
N PHE A 298 13.96 14.23 16.19
CA PHE A 298 12.70 13.60 15.80
C PHE A 298 12.84 12.77 14.52
N PHE A 299 13.58 13.27 13.53
CA PHE A 299 13.85 12.50 12.32
C PHE A 299 14.57 11.18 12.63
N LEU A 300 15.67 11.22 13.40
CA LEU A 300 16.43 10.03 13.79
C LEU A 300 15.62 9.10 14.71
N GLY A 301 14.80 9.67 15.58
CA GLY A 301 13.87 8.96 16.45
C GLY A 301 12.77 8.20 15.71
N GLY A 302 12.51 8.51 14.43
CA GLY A 302 11.70 7.69 13.53
C GLY A 302 12.54 6.79 12.61
N ALA A 303 13.65 7.31 12.10
CA ALA A 303 14.48 6.62 11.11
C ALA A 303 15.20 5.40 11.68
N LEU A 304 15.84 5.51 12.84
CA LEU A 304 16.61 4.40 13.43
C LEU A 304 15.74 3.23 13.89
N PRO A 305 14.60 3.44 14.59
CA PRO A 305 13.73 2.32 14.97
C PRO A 305 13.15 1.57 13.77
N SER A 306 13.10 2.21 12.59
CA SER A 306 12.60 1.56 11.37
C SER A 306 13.44 0.34 10.97
N LEU A 307 14.69 0.21 11.45
CA LEU A 307 15.50 -1.02 11.31
C LEU A 307 14.81 -2.25 11.93
N ALA A 308 13.86 -2.06 12.86
CA ALA A 308 13.02 -3.14 13.37
C ALA A 308 12.26 -3.89 12.25
N ILE A 309 12.09 -3.30 11.06
CA ILE A 309 11.51 -3.94 9.89
C ILE A 309 12.23 -5.24 9.49
N PHE A 310 13.50 -5.43 9.91
CA PHE A 310 14.23 -6.68 9.71
C PHE A 310 13.63 -7.86 10.50
N ILE A 311 12.91 -7.60 11.59
CA ILE A 311 12.15 -8.62 12.33
C ILE A 311 11.03 -9.18 11.44
N GLU A 312 10.43 -8.35 10.58
CA GLU A 312 9.41 -8.77 9.64
C GLU A 312 9.97 -9.62 8.50
N SER A 313 9.10 -10.49 7.97
CA SER A 313 9.48 -11.36 6.83
C SER A 313 9.70 -10.53 5.56
N PRO A 314 10.62 -10.92 4.65
CA PRO A 314 10.86 -10.19 3.39
C PRO A 314 9.57 -9.92 2.59
N SER A 315 8.61 -10.86 2.60
CA SER A 315 7.30 -10.70 1.95
C SER A 315 6.41 -9.59 2.52
N ARG A 316 6.68 -9.14 3.75
CA ARG A 316 5.92 -8.12 4.49
C ARG A 316 6.60 -6.76 4.49
N ARG A 317 7.93 -6.71 4.42
CA ARG A 317 8.70 -5.45 4.45
C ARG A 317 8.28 -4.51 3.33
N ARG A 318 8.16 -5.03 2.11
CA ARG A 318 7.81 -4.22 0.94
C ARG A 318 6.39 -3.63 1.00
N PRO A 319 5.32 -4.39 1.27
CA PRO A 319 4.00 -3.80 1.46
C PRO A 319 3.96 -2.71 2.54
N ILE A 320 4.68 -2.91 3.65
CA ILE A 320 4.80 -1.91 4.72
C ILE A 320 5.52 -0.66 4.20
N GLY A 321 6.67 -0.84 3.54
CA GLY A 321 7.45 0.25 2.96
C GLY A 321 6.69 1.05 1.91
N LEU A 322 5.99 0.38 0.99
CA LEU A 322 5.15 1.03 -0.01
C LEU A 322 4.11 1.96 0.64
N ILE A 323 3.35 1.46 1.62
CA ILE A 323 2.31 2.24 2.28
C ILE A 323 2.91 3.46 2.99
N LEU A 324 4.02 3.26 3.73
CA LEU A 324 4.66 4.34 4.48
C LEU A 324 5.29 5.39 3.56
N THR A 325 6.04 4.96 2.54
CA THR A 325 6.65 5.87 1.56
C THR A 325 5.58 6.67 0.81
N SER A 326 4.49 6.04 0.38
CA SER A 326 3.40 6.77 -0.27
C SER A 326 2.78 7.82 0.65
N TYR A 327 2.56 7.48 1.92
CA TYR A 327 2.03 8.41 2.91
C TYR A 327 2.96 9.60 3.13
N VAL A 328 4.27 9.35 3.19
CA VAL A 328 5.30 10.37 3.34
C VAL A 328 5.36 11.29 2.14
N LEU A 329 5.31 10.74 0.93
CA LEU A 329 5.32 11.56 -0.29
C LEU A 329 4.13 12.52 -0.34
N VAL A 330 2.96 12.12 0.16
CA VAL A 330 1.81 13.03 0.31
C VAL A 330 2.11 14.14 1.31
N SER A 331 2.64 13.80 2.49
CA SER A 331 2.99 14.79 3.51
C SER A 331 4.10 15.75 3.04
N MET A 332 5.18 15.23 2.47
CA MET A 332 6.26 16.02 1.87
C MET A 332 5.72 16.95 0.79
N GLY A 333 4.85 16.45 -0.10
CA GLY A 333 4.18 17.27 -1.10
C GLY A 333 3.35 18.39 -0.48
N ASN A 334 2.55 18.09 0.55
CA ASN A 334 1.78 19.10 1.26
C ASN A 334 2.68 20.18 1.89
N VAL A 335 3.82 19.80 2.48
CA VAL A 335 4.78 20.75 3.06
C VAL A 335 5.49 21.57 1.98
N ALA A 336 5.98 20.92 0.92
CA ALA A 336 6.73 21.57 -0.15
C ALA A 336 5.88 22.55 -0.96
N PHE A 337 4.63 22.17 -1.25
CA PHE A 337 3.74 22.96 -2.11
C PHE A 337 2.79 23.88 -1.34
N ARG A 338 2.87 23.96 0.00
CA ARG A 338 1.98 24.79 0.84
C ARG A 338 1.92 26.27 0.42
N ARG A 339 3.00 26.80 -0.16
CA ARG A 339 3.10 28.20 -0.58
C ARG A 339 2.79 28.43 -2.06
N ILE A 340 2.41 27.38 -2.80
CA ILE A 340 2.17 27.45 -4.25
C ILE A 340 0.69 27.12 -4.50
N PRO A 341 -0.20 28.14 -4.62
CA PRO A 341 -1.65 27.95 -4.64
C PRO A 341 -2.14 27.02 -5.76
N TRP A 342 -1.55 27.11 -6.95
CA TRP A 342 -1.94 26.30 -8.10
C TRP A 342 -1.49 24.83 -8.02
N LEU A 343 -0.61 24.48 -7.07
CA LEU A 343 -0.20 23.11 -6.77
C LEU A 343 -0.96 22.51 -5.59
N GLN A 344 -1.83 23.27 -4.92
CA GLN A 344 -2.71 22.76 -3.88
C GLN A 344 -3.76 21.79 -4.45
N PRO A 345 -4.25 20.81 -3.67
CA PRO A 345 -5.32 19.92 -4.10
C PRO A 345 -6.57 20.72 -4.50
N GLY A 346 -6.94 20.66 -5.77
CA GLY A 346 -8.06 21.42 -6.33
C GLY A 346 -7.75 22.88 -6.69
N GLY A 347 -6.48 23.30 -6.60
CA GLY A 347 -6.05 24.68 -6.85
C GLY A 347 -5.89 25.04 -8.33
N SER A 348 -5.72 24.08 -9.25
CA SER A 348 -5.68 24.37 -10.69
C SER A 348 -6.03 23.18 -11.62
N PRO A 349 -6.49 23.45 -12.85
CA PRO A 349 -6.61 22.43 -13.91
C PRO A 349 -5.27 21.80 -14.28
N ILE A 350 -4.18 22.56 -14.25
CA ILE A 350 -2.82 22.08 -14.56
C ILE A 350 -2.39 20.98 -13.60
N ARG A 351 -2.61 21.18 -12.30
CA ARG A 351 -2.34 20.14 -11.29
C ARG A 351 -3.16 18.88 -11.54
N SER A 352 -4.42 19.03 -11.95
CA SER A 352 -5.29 17.89 -12.29
C SER A 352 -4.76 17.10 -13.49
N PHE A 353 -4.24 17.79 -14.50
CA PHE A 353 -3.62 17.14 -15.66
C PHE A 353 -2.33 16.41 -15.29
N LEU A 354 -1.47 17.02 -14.47
CA LEU A 354 -0.24 16.38 -13.97
C LEU A 354 -0.57 15.12 -13.14
N GLU A 355 -1.54 15.19 -12.24
CA GLU A 355 -1.98 14.03 -11.45
C GLU A 355 -2.54 12.91 -12.33
N ALA A 356 -3.35 13.27 -13.33
CA ALA A 356 -3.89 12.31 -14.30
C ALA A 356 -2.78 11.67 -15.13
N GLY A 357 -1.79 12.45 -15.60
CA GLY A 357 -0.64 11.98 -16.34
C GLY A 357 0.24 11.03 -15.52
N CYS A 358 0.58 11.40 -14.27
CA CYS A 358 1.35 10.54 -13.37
C CYS A 358 0.66 9.19 -13.14
N VAL A 359 -0.65 9.20 -12.88
CA VAL A 359 -1.40 7.96 -12.67
C VAL A 359 -1.51 7.16 -13.97
N ALA A 360 -1.72 7.80 -15.11
CA ALA A 360 -1.75 7.12 -16.41
C ALA A 360 -0.45 6.36 -16.67
N VAL A 361 0.70 7.00 -16.47
CA VAL A 361 2.02 6.38 -16.63
C VAL A 361 2.24 5.25 -15.61
N ALA A 362 1.91 5.48 -14.34
CA ALA A 362 2.10 4.50 -13.28
C ALA A 362 1.20 3.26 -13.44
N VAL A 363 -0.05 3.43 -13.90
CA VAL A 363 -0.93 2.31 -14.22
C VAL A 363 -0.45 1.61 -15.51
N ALA A 364 -0.09 2.35 -16.56
CA ALA A 364 0.40 1.78 -17.82
C ALA A 364 1.61 0.86 -17.63
N SER A 365 2.54 1.26 -16.75
CA SER A 365 3.76 0.50 -16.45
C SER A 365 3.51 -0.76 -15.61
N THR A 366 2.44 -0.81 -14.82
CA THR A 366 2.17 -1.90 -13.86
C THR A 366 1.02 -2.82 -14.27
N ILE A 367 0.15 -2.38 -15.18
CA ILE A 367 -1.11 -3.09 -15.49
C ILE A 367 -0.87 -4.48 -16.08
N SER A 368 0.11 -4.63 -16.97
CA SER A 368 0.39 -5.93 -17.61
C SER A 368 0.84 -6.97 -16.58
N GLY A 369 1.82 -6.63 -15.74
CA GLY A 369 2.28 -7.49 -14.65
C GLY A 369 1.19 -7.75 -13.61
N SER A 370 0.35 -6.75 -13.34
CA SER A 370 -0.79 -6.88 -12.42
C SER A 370 -1.86 -7.83 -12.96
N LEU A 371 -2.18 -7.78 -14.26
CA LEU A 371 -3.12 -8.70 -14.90
C LEU A 371 -2.56 -10.12 -14.93
N GLU A 372 -1.26 -10.30 -15.14
CA GLU A 372 -0.59 -11.62 -15.12
C GLU A 372 -0.55 -12.25 -13.73
N SER A 373 -0.26 -11.47 -12.69
CA SER A 373 -0.08 -11.97 -11.32
C SER A 373 -1.39 -12.08 -10.53
N ASN A 374 -2.40 -11.27 -10.85
CA ASN A 374 -3.61 -11.15 -10.04
C ASN A 374 -4.88 -11.60 -10.78
N HIS A 375 -5.36 -12.80 -10.43
CA HIS A 375 -6.59 -13.36 -10.99
C HIS A 375 -7.84 -12.51 -10.71
N ILE A 376 -7.92 -11.85 -9.54
CA ILE A 376 -9.08 -11.02 -9.18
C ILE A 376 -9.11 -9.78 -10.06
N LEU A 377 -7.98 -9.08 -10.15
CA LEU A 377 -7.86 -7.89 -11.00
C LEU A 377 -8.15 -8.23 -12.47
N ARG A 378 -7.59 -9.36 -12.96
CA ARG A 378 -7.86 -9.88 -14.30
C ARG A 378 -9.36 -10.09 -14.56
N ARG A 379 -10.05 -10.74 -13.62
CA ARG A 379 -11.48 -11.01 -13.74
C ARG A 379 -12.33 -9.74 -13.69
N ILE A 380 -11.94 -8.76 -12.86
CA ILE A 380 -12.63 -7.48 -12.74
C ILE A 380 -12.43 -6.65 -14.01
N LEU A 381 -11.22 -6.57 -14.55
CA LEU A 381 -10.92 -5.67 -15.66
C LEU A 381 -11.24 -6.27 -17.02
N LEU A 382 -10.94 -7.56 -17.25
CA LEU A 382 -11.19 -8.23 -18.54
C LEU A 382 -12.55 -8.96 -18.60
N GLY A 383 -13.18 -9.22 -17.45
CA GLY A 383 -14.36 -10.08 -17.39
C GLY A 383 -14.03 -11.58 -17.54
N ASN A 384 -15.03 -12.44 -17.37
CA ASN A 384 -14.80 -13.89 -17.22
C ASN A 384 -14.19 -14.57 -18.46
N VAL A 385 -14.62 -14.17 -19.66
CA VAL A 385 -14.23 -14.84 -20.90
C VAL A 385 -12.78 -14.52 -21.25
N GLU A 386 -12.43 -13.23 -21.28
CA GLU A 386 -11.07 -12.76 -21.60
C GLU A 386 -10.09 -13.13 -20.49
N ALA A 387 -10.50 -13.09 -19.22
CA ALA A 387 -9.65 -13.54 -18.11
C ALA A 387 -9.27 -15.03 -18.22
N ARG A 388 -10.21 -15.89 -18.64
CA ARG A 388 -9.94 -17.32 -18.87
C ARG A 388 -9.03 -17.54 -20.08
N ALA A 389 -9.23 -16.79 -21.17
CA ALA A 389 -8.37 -16.87 -22.35
C ALA A 389 -6.92 -16.50 -21.99
N MET A 390 -6.73 -15.38 -21.28
CA MET A 390 -5.42 -14.96 -20.79
C MET A 390 -4.81 -15.97 -19.82
N GLN A 391 -5.60 -16.61 -18.95
CA GLN A 391 -5.12 -17.66 -18.06
C GLN A 391 -4.61 -18.89 -18.81
N ARG A 392 -5.24 -19.28 -19.92
CA ARG A 392 -4.77 -20.39 -20.76
C ARG A 392 -3.44 -20.04 -21.42
N GLN A 393 -3.32 -18.84 -22.00
CA GLN A 393 -2.08 -18.36 -22.59
C GLN A 393 -0.92 -18.35 -21.59
N ILE A 394 -1.15 -17.86 -20.37
CA ILE A 394 -0.11 -17.88 -19.32
C ILE A 394 0.34 -19.31 -19.01
N LYS A 395 -0.60 -20.25 -18.86
CA LYS A 395 -0.27 -21.67 -18.62
C LYS A 395 0.48 -22.30 -19.78
N GLU A 396 0.15 -21.95 -21.01
CA GLU A 396 0.86 -22.44 -22.20
C GLU A 396 2.29 -21.91 -22.25
N VAL A 397 2.49 -20.61 -22.01
CA VAL A 397 3.83 -20.00 -21.92
C VAL A 397 4.64 -20.63 -20.78
N GLU A 398 4.05 -20.84 -19.61
CA GLU A 398 4.71 -21.53 -18.48
C GLU A 398 5.13 -22.95 -18.85
N LYS A 399 4.25 -23.72 -19.52
CA LYS A 399 4.56 -25.07 -20.00
C LYS A 399 5.70 -25.07 -21.02
N THR A 400 5.69 -24.13 -21.97
CA THR A 400 6.76 -24.02 -22.98
C THR A 400 8.09 -23.65 -22.34
N LYS A 401 8.09 -22.72 -21.37
CA LYS A 401 9.29 -22.38 -20.58
C LYS A 401 9.82 -23.57 -19.79
N ALA A 402 8.94 -24.35 -19.15
CA ALA A 402 9.32 -25.55 -18.42
C ALA A 402 9.97 -26.61 -19.34
N LYS A 403 9.38 -26.84 -20.51
CA LYS A 403 9.95 -27.76 -21.52
C LYS A 403 11.31 -27.29 -22.05
N LEU A 404 11.47 -25.98 -22.28
CA LEU A 404 12.76 -25.41 -22.70
C LEU A 404 13.83 -25.54 -21.60
N ALA A 405 13.46 -25.31 -20.34
CA ALA A 405 14.37 -25.49 -19.20
C ALA A 405 14.80 -26.96 -19.02
N GLU A 406 13.87 -27.91 -19.17
CA GLU A 406 14.16 -29.34 -19.13
C GLU A 406 15.12 -29.75 -20.27
N LYS A 407 14.91 -29.22 -21.48
CA LYS A 407 15.79 -29.46 -22.64
C LYS A 407 17.19 -28.87 -22.42
N ALA A 408 17.29 -27.67 -21.86
CA ALA A 408 18.57 -27.05 -21.53
C ALA A 408 19.36 -27.82 -20.46
N MET A 409 18.66 -28.36 -19.45
CA MET A 409 19.27 -29.21 -18.42
C MET A 409 19.82 -30.51 -19.01
N LYS A 410 19.04 -31.19 -19.87
CA LYS A 410 19.47 -32.41 -20.59
C LYS A 410 20.62 -32.19 -21.59
N CYS A 411 20.81 -30.97 -22.10
CA CYS A 411 21.98 -30.64 -22.92
C CYS A 411 23.22 -30.41 -22.06
N ARG A 412 23.07 -29.74 -20.90
CA ARG A 412 24.16 -29.47 -19.97
C ARG A 412 24.76 -30.75 -19.36
N ASP A 413 23.92 -31.74 -19.04
CA ASP A 413 24.38 -33.03 -18.52
C ASP A 413 25.14 -33.85 -19.58
N ARG A 414 24.85 -33.65 -20.88
CA ARG A 414 25.57 -34.28 -21.99
C ARG A 414 26.95 -33.66 -22.23
N ASP A 415 27.08 -32.35 -22.08
CA ASP A 415 28.37 -31.65 -22.23
C ASP A 415 29.35 -31.98 -21.10
N ILE A 416 28.84 -32.26 -19.89
CA ILE A 416 29.66 -32.72 -18.75
C ILE A 416 30.17 -34.16 -18.99
N SER A 417 29.35 -35.01 -19.60
CA SER A 417 29.75 -36.38 -19.98
C SER A 417 30.80 -36.43 -21.10
N PHE A 418 30.90 -35.41 -21.95
CA PHE A 418 31.85 -35.36 -23.07
C PHE A 418 33.22 -34.72 -22.72
N ARG A 419 33.31 -33.95 -21.62
CA ARG A 419 34.58 -33.37 -21.14
C ARG A 419 35.30 -34.21 -20.09
N GLY A 420 34.70 -35.34 -19.70
CA GLY A 420 35.24 -36.28 -18.71
C GLY A 420 35.92 -37.52 -19.31
N ASN A 421 36.09 -37.58 -20.64
CA ASN A 421 36.83 -38.62 -21.34
C ASN A 421 38.07 -38.04 -22.00
#